data_AF-A0A8H9M439-F1
#
_entry.id   AF-A0A8H9M439-F1
#
_cell.length_a   1.000
_cell.length_b   1.000
_cell.length_c   1.000
_cell.angle_alpha   90.00
_cell.angle_beta   90.00
_cell.angle_gamma   90.00
#
_symmetry.space_group_name_H-M   'P 1'
#
loop_
_entity.id
_entity.type
_entity.pdbx_description
1 polymer ?
#
loop_
_entity_poly.entity_id
_entity_poly.type
_entity_poly.pdbx_seq_one_letter_code
_entity_poly.pdbx_strand_id
1 'polypeptide(L)'
;MSHSTQLSVEQINQQATKHDQTADNINQQLNQLKQQVDATLAASPSAATRALSTTCDNWIESVRKSVLAHLQTMAENIRREASNQDGTDQQSNQAILNLPMETGNFLGV
;
A
#
# COMPACT_ATOMS: atom_id res chain seq x y z
N MET A 1 -4.56 9.61 27.65
CA MET A 1 -4.03 10.15 26.38
C MET A 1 -4.95 9.68 25.28
N SER A 2 -5.93 10.51 24.92
CA SER A 2 -6.93 10.22 23.88
C SER A 2 -6.27 10.28 22.51
N HIS A 3 -5.82 9.15 21.98
CA HIS A 3 -5.58 9.01 20.55
C HIS A 3 -6.95 8.85 19.87
N SER A 4 -7.65 9.97 19.68
CA SER A 4 -8.74 10.03 18.72
C SER A 4 -8.15 9.62 17.37
N THR A 5 -8.70 8.58 16.75
CA THR A 5 -8.28 8.06 15.45
C THR A 5 -8.23 9.21 14.44
N GLN A 6 -7.03 9.73 14.16
CA GLN A 6 -6.82 10.95 13.36
C GLN A 6 -7.16 10.76 11.87
N LEU A 7 -7.28 9.52 11.43
CA LEU A 7 -7.61 9.12 10.06
C LEU A 7 -8.71 8.06 10.12
N SER A 8 -9.74 8.19 9.27
CA SER A 8 -10.76 7.14 9.19
C SER A 8 -10.18 5.90 8.48
N VAL A 9 -10.66 4.72 8.88
CA VAL A 9 -10.31 3.44 8.22
C VAL A 9 -10.51 3.51 6.71
N GLU A 10 -11.51 4.27 6.24
CA GLU A 10 -11.76 4.52 4.82
C GLU A 10 -10.64 5.31 4.14
N GLN A 11 -10.08 6.34 4.78
CA GLN A 11 -8.93 7.08 4.24
C GLN A 11 -7.69 6.20 4.15
N ILE A 12 -7.49 5.32 5.13
CA ILE A 12 -6.37 4.37 5.16
C ILE A 12 -6.52 3.33 4.03
N ASN A 13 -7.72 2.80 3.83
CA ASN A 13 -8.02 1.87 2.74
C ASN A 13 -7.91 2.52 1.35
N GLN A 14 -8.31 3.79 1.21
CA GLN A 14 -8.10 4.54 -0.03
C GLN A 14 -6.62 4.69 -0.36
N GLN A 15 -5.77 4.91 0.65
CA GLN A 15 -4.32 5.01 0.44
C GLN A 15 -3.72 3.66 0.01
N ALA A 16 -4.12 2.54 0.63
CA ALA A 16 -3.72 1.21 0.17
C ALA A 16 -4.12 0.95 -1.28
N THR A 17 -5.35 1.33 -1.65
CA THR A 17 -5.86 1.19 -3.03
C THR A 17 -5.04 2.01 -4.04
N LYS A 18 -4.60 3.22 -3.67
CA LYS A 18 -3.70 4.02 -4.51
C LYS A 18 -2.35 3.35 -4.73
N HIS A 19 -1.79 2.69 -3.71
CA HIS A 19 -0.54 1.93 -3.84
C HIS A 19 -0.70 0.75 -4.80
N ASP A 20 -1.81 0.01 -4.71
CA ASP A 20 -2.12 -1.08 -5.64
C ASP A 20 -2.28 -0.57 -7.09
N GLN A 21 -3.05 0.52 -7.29
CA GLN A 21 -3.21 1.14 -8.61
C GLN A 21 -1.89 1.64 -9.21
N THR A 22 -1.02 2.20 -8.36
CA THR A 22 0.31 2.66 -8.78
C THR A 22 1.18 1.48 -9.19
N ALA A 23 1.15 0.37 -8.44
CA ALA A 23 1.87 -0.84 -8.77
C ALA A 23 1.41 -1.42 -10.13
N ASP A 24 0.11 -1.47 -10.38
CA ASP A 24 -0.44 -1.90 -11.67
C ASP A 24 0.00 -1.01 -12.82
N ASN A 25 -0.04 0.32 -12.63
CA ASN A 25 0.39 1.27 -13.65
C ASN A 25 1.88 1.09 -14.00
N ILE A 26 2.74 0.97 -12.99
CA ILE A 26 4.17 0.71 -13.18
C ILE A 26 4.36 -0.60 -13.96
N ASN A 27 3.66 -1.67 -13.60
CA ASN A 27 3.79 -2.95 -14.28
C ASN A 27 3.36 -2.87 -15.76
N GLN A 28 2.32 -2.10 -16.08
CA GLN A 28 1.91 -1.83 -17.45
C GLN A 28 2.98 -1.06 -18.23
N GLN A 29 3.57 -0.02 -17.63
CA GLN A 29 4.65 0.75 -18.26
C GLN A 29 5.89 -0.11 -18.51
N LEU A 30 6.27 -0.99 -17.57
CA LEU A 30 7.38 -1.93 -17.75
C LEU A 30 7.14 -2.89 -18.91
N ASN A 31 5.91 -3.41 -19.06
CA ASN A 31 5.55 -4.27 -20.17
C ASN A 31 5.60 -3.53 -21.52
N GLN A 32 5.14 -2.27 -21.56
CA GLN A 32 5.24 -1.42 -22.75
C GLN A 32 6.69 -1.14 -23.14
N LEU A 33 7.55 -0.82 -22.16
CA LEU A 33 8.98 -0.62 -22.40
C LEU A 33 9.60 -1.87 -23.02
N LYS A 34 9.32 -3.05 -22.47
CA LYS A 34 9.81 -4.32 -23.02
C LYS A 34 9.39 -4.51 -24.47
N GLN A 35 8.11 -4.27 -24.78
CA GLN A 35 7.62 -4.39 -26.15
C GLN A 35 8.34 -3.45 -27.12
N GLN A 36 8.63 -2.21 -26.72
CA GLN A 36 9.37 -1.26 -27.56
C GLN A 36 10.82 -1.69 -27.79
N VAL A 37 11.48 -2.22 -26.76
CA VAL A 37 12.86 -2.73 -26.87
C VAL A 37 12.90 -3.99 -27.75
N ASP A 38 11.98 -4.92 -27.57
CA ASP A 38 11.86 -6.13 -28.39
C ASP A 38 11.56 -5.78 -29.86
N ALA A 39 10.70 -4.79 -30.11
CA ALA A 39 10.45 -4.27 -31.46
C ALA A 39 11.69 -3.64 -32.09
N THR A 40 12.47 -2.89 -31.30
CA THR A 40 13.74 -2.28 -31.76
C THR A 40 14.78 -3.35 -32.07
N LEU A 41 14.85 -4.42 -31.26
CA LEU A 41 15.71 -5.57 -31.51
C LEU A 41 15.34 -6.31 -32.79
N ALA A 42 14.05 -6.49 -33.04
CA ALA A 42 13.56 -7.11 -34.27
C ALA A 42 13.89 -6.27 -35.50
N ALA A 43 13.81 -4.93 -35.40
CA ALA A 43 14.15 -4.02 -36.49
C ALA A 43 15.66 -3.86 -36.72
N SER A 44 16.49 -3.99 -35.68
CA SER A 44 17.94 -3.83 -35.75
C SER A 44 18.67 -4.79 -34.81
N PRO A 45 19.04 -6.00 -35.27
CA PRO A 45 19.62 -7.06 -34.43
C PRO A 45 21.14 -6.89 -34.16
N SER A 46 21.58 -5.65 -33.96
CA SER A 46 22.98 -5.33 -33.63
C SER A 46 23.38 -5.87 -32.24
N ALA A 47 24.69 -5.98 -32.00
CA ALA A 47 25.21 -6.34 -30.67
C ALA A 47 24.79 -5.31 -29.59
N ALA A 48 24.71 -4.03 -29.96
CA ALA A 48 24.25 -2.97 -29.06
C ALA A 48 22.76 -3.13 -28.71
N THR A 49 21.91 -3.48 -29.69
CA THR A 49 20.47 -3.68 -29.45
C THR A 49 20.19 -4.92 -28.61
N ARG A 50 20.99 -5.99 -28.78
CA ARG A 50 20.94 -7.17 -27.90
C ARG A 50 21.35 -6.81 -26.47
N ALA A 51 22.43 -6.05 -26.30
CA ALA A 51 22.85 -5.58 -24.98
C ALA A 51 21.79 -4.69 -24.31
N LEU A 52 21.11 -3.83 -25.09
CA LEU A 52 19.99 -3.03 -24.62
C LEU A 52 18.83 -3.91 -24.14
N SER A 53 18.45 -4.95 -24.90
CA SER A 53 17.42 -5.92 -24.51
C SER A 53 17.76 -6.61 -23.18
N THR A 54 18.97 -7.15 -23.04
CA THR A 54 19.41 -7.79 -21.79
C THR A 54 19.40 -6.82 -20.62
N THR A 55 19.84 -5.57 -20.83
CA THR A 55 19.85 -4.55 -19.79
C THR A 55 18.43 -4.16 -19.39
N CYS A 56 17.52 -4.04 -20.36
CA CYS A 56 16.10 -3.76 -20.11
C CYS A 56 15.45 -4.88 -19.28
N ASP A 57 15.68 -6.14 -19.62
CA ASP A 57 15.14 -7.28 -18.87
C ASP A 57 15.63 -7.29 -17.41
N ASN A 58 16.93 -7.07 -17.20
CA ASN A 58 17.52 -6.99 -15.85
C ASN A 58 16.96 -5.81 -15.03
N TRP A 59 16.75 -4.67 -15.69
CA TRP A 59 16.19 -3.49 -15.05
C TRP A 59 14.71 -3.70 -14.68
N ILE A 60 13.89 -4.24 -15.60
CA ILE A 60 12.49 -4.58 -15.33
C ILE A 60 12.39 -5.52 -14.14
N GLU A 61 13.22 -6.57 -14.12
CA GLU A 61 13.25 -7.54 -13.02
C GLU A 61 13.63 -6.88 -11.68
N SER A 62 14.60 -5.96 -11.70
CA SER A 62 15.02 -5.20 -10.51
C SER A 62 13.94 -4.26 -10.00
N VAL A 63 13.20 -3.60 -10.90
CA VAL A 63 12.06 -2.73 -10.53
C VAL A 63 10.93 -3.56 -9.96
N ARG A 64 10.62 -4.72 -10.54
CA ARG A 64 9.59 -5.63 -10.02
C ARG A 64 9.94 -6.12 -8.61
N LYS A 65 11.18 -6.55 -8.40
CA LYS A 65 11.64 -7.06 -7.09
C LYS A 65 11.74 -5.99 -6.02
N SER A 66 12.00 -4.74 -6.38
CA SER A 66 12.16 -3.65 -5.40
C SER A 66 10.87 -2.84 -5.25
N VAL A 67 10.47 -2.10 -6.28
CA VAL A 67 9.41 -1.10 -6.22
C VAL A 67 8.05 -1.75 -6.03
N LEU A 68 7.70 -2.78 -6.82
CA LEU A 68 6.40 -3.44 -6.69
C LEU A 68 6.29 -4.18 -5.34
N ALA A 69 7.33 -4.90 -4.94
CA ALA A 69 7.35 -5.57 -3.64
C ALA A 69 7.22 -4.58 -2.48
N HIS A 70 7.87 -3.43 -2.56
CA HIS A 70 7.76 -2.37 -1.55
C HIS A 70 6.36 -1.77 -1.49
N LEU A 71 5.74 -1.50 -2.65
CA LEU A 71 4.38 -0.98 -2.73
C LEU A 71 3.36 -1.97 -2.14
N GLN A 72 3.51 -3.26 -2.43
CA GLN A 72 2.67 -4.32 -1.85
C GLN A 72 2.85 -4.41 -0.33
N THR A 73 4.10 -4.40 0.14
CA THR A 73 4.42 -4.42 1.57
C THR A 73 3.82 -3.20 2.29
N MET A 74 3.87 -2.01 1.68
CA MET A 74 3.25 -0.81 2.22
C MET A 74 1.73 -0.94 2.28
N ALA A 75 1.07 -1.41 1.22
CA ALA A 75 -0.38 -1.62 1.20
C ALA A 75 -0.83 -2.62 2.28
N GLU A 76 -0.08 -3.70 2.49
CA GLU A 76 -0.34 -4.68 3.56
C GLU A 76 -0.17 -4.08 4.95
N ASN A 77 0.91 -3.33 5.19
CA ASN A 77 1.13 -2.67 6.47
C ASN A 77 0.05 -1.63 6.78
N ILE A 78 -0.39 -0.86 5.77
CA ILE A 78 -1.47 0.10 5.87
C ILE A 78 -2.79 -0.60 6.25
N ARG A 79 -3.12 -1.73 5.61
CA ARG A 79 -4.31 -2.53 5.96
C ARG A 79 -4.23 -3.12 7.36
N ARG A 80 -3.06 -3.62 7.77
CA ARG A 80 -2.84 -4.14 9.12
C ARG A 80 -3.03 -3.05 10.17
N GLU A 81 -2.50 -1.86 9.92
CA GLU A 81 -2.67 -0.71 10.82
C GLU A 81 -4.14 -0.29 10.91
N ALA A 82 -4.88 -0.28 9.80
CA ALA A 82 -6.33 -0.04 9.81
C ALA A 82 -7.08 -1.03 10.70
N SER A 83 -6.75 -2.32 10.59
CA SER A 83 -7.35 -3.37 11.42
C SER A 83 -7.01 -3.23 12.91
N ASN A 84 -5.79 -2.80 13.23
CA ASN A 84 -5.37 -2.58 14.61
C ASN A 84 -6.10 -1.38 15.24
N GLN A 85 -6.33 -0.32 14.46
CA GLN A 85 -7.11 0.83 14.90
C GLN A 85 -8.56 0.45 15.22
N ASP A 86 -9.23 -0.29 14.33
CA ASP A 86 -10.61 -0.75 14.58
C ASP A 86 -10.71 -1.62 15.84
N GLY A 87 -9.76 -2.54 16.05
CA GLY A 87 -9.70 -3.36 17.26
C GLY A 87 -9.49 -2.54 18.54
N THR A 88 -8.65 -1.51 18.47
CA THR A 88 -8.38 -0.60 19.60
C THR A 88 -9.60 0.27 19.92
N ASP A 89 -10.30 0.74 18.88
CA ASP A 89 -11.52 1.55 19.03
C ASP A 89 -12.66 0.71 19.63
N GLN A 90 -12.83 -0.55 19.20
CA GLN A 90 -13.82 -1.45 19.80
C GLN A 90 -13.53 -1.74 21.29
N GLN A 91 -12.27 -2.01 21.64
CA GLN A 91 -11.87 -2.21 23.04
C GLN A 91 -12.08 -0.96 23.88
N SER A 92 -11.71 0.21 23.35
CA SER A 92 -11.90 1.49 24.03
C SER A 92 -13.38 1.81 24.21
N ASN A 93 -14.21 1.53 23.20
CA ASN A 93 -15.66 1.73 23.27
C ASN A 93 -16.32 0.79 24.29
N GLN A 94 -15.92 -0.48 24.35
CA GLN A 94 -16.37 -1.40 25.39
C GLN A 94 -15.93 -0.94 26.79
N ALA A 95 -14.70 -0.45 26.94
CA ALA A 95 -14.22 0.10 28.20
C ALA A 95 -15.02 1.35 28.61
N ILE A 96 -15.38 2.22 27.66
CA ILE A 96 -16.22 3.39 27.89
C ILE A 96 -17.64 2.99 28.30
N LEU A 97 -18.25 2.04 27.60
CA LEU A 97 -19.60 1.53 27.91
C LEU A 97 -19.64 0.80 29.26
N ASN A 98 -18.54 0.19 29.66
CA ASN A 98 -18.40 -0.50 30.95
C ASN A 98 -17.89 0.40 32.09
N LEU A 99 -17.63 1.69 31.84
CA LEU A 99 -17.40 2.64 32.93
C LEU A 99 -18.71 2.72 33.75
N PRO A 100 -18.68 2.40 35.05
CA PRO A 100 -19.85 2.61 35.89
C PRO A 100 -20.18 4.10 35.86
N MET A 101 -21.36 4.45 35.35
CA MET A 101 -21.90 5.79 35.51
C MET A 101 -22.10 6.00 37.02
N GLU A 102 -21.18 6.71 37.68
CA GLU A 102 -21.40 7.20 39.04
C GLU A 102 -22.47 8.30 39.00
N THR A 103 -23.73 7.91 38.81
CA THR A 103 -24.89 8.78 39.08
C THR A 103 -25.16 8.94 40.58
N GLY A 104 -24.33 8.35 41.44
CA GLY A 104 -24.57 8.25 42.89
C GLY A 104 -24.14 9.45 43.73
N ASN A 105 -23.31 10.37 43.23
CA ASN A 105 -22.74 11.43 44.08
C ASN A 105 -22.91 12.87 43.55
N PHE A 106 -23.69 13.06 42.47
CA PHE A 106 -23.94 14.40 41.90
C PHE A 106 -25.23 15.07 42.42
N LEU A 107 -26.20 14.30 42.93
CA LEU A 107 -27.45 14.83 43.50
C LEU A 107 -27.47 14.59 45.01
N GLY A 108 -26.50 15.14 45.73
CA GLY A 108 -26.36 14.98 47.18
C GLY A 108 -27.70 15.03 47.93
N VAL A 109 -28.12 13.86 48.41
CA VAL A 109 -29.10 13.62 49.48
C VAL A 109 -28.77 12.29 50.14
#